data_AF-A0A8J6Y9C7-F1
#
_entry.id   AF-A0A8J6Y9C7-F1
#
_cell.length_a   1.000
_cell.length_b   1.000
_cell.length_c   1.000
_cell.angle_alpha   90.00
_cell.angle_beta   90.00
_cell.angle_gamma   90.00
#
_symmetry.space_group_name_H-M   'P 1'
#
loop_
_entity.id
_entity.type
_entity.pdbx_description
1 polymer ?
#
loop_
_entity_poly.entity_id
_entity_poly.type
_entity_poly.pdbx_seq_one_letter_code
_entity_poly.pdbx_strand_id
1 'polypeptide(L)'
;MTAFKQVVGKLQQGNQEEALIGLEFVLRLDPAYAPAINLHQQLSSGAGEINLNEVVSQLQAPTTDTINNLLVEAVEDFNNRDFEGARSKVEQVLLDLPGHEEARNLLGQIEGATKGESQVGQFLAQAREALALGDSQEAANFVMMAQALDPHHHDIASTIAEIEQGSDMSRSQAEIVPEAVAGEEVSFAAADEGVPDFTSTTDDAELFTAAPDHEASAEVRNDPPTSHPEPGITSEESAAPDLSGDEPPPISEEPYYEEAADDAADLFDAGPGALTDDEGPVEVDSDDPHAVIRDLLTKGGAAAAADDYAAAIDAWSRIFLIDPNHREAKDRIEHIRHAKEDLEK
;
A
#
# COMPACT_ATOMS: atom_id res chain seq x y z
N MET A 1 -29.71 8.47 9.50
CA MET A 1 -29.86 9.94 9.37
C MET A 1 -31.28 10.44 9.03
N THR A 2 -32.27 9.58 8.73
CA THR A 2 -33.63 10.01 8.34
C THR A 2 -34.48 10.54 9.50
N ALA A 3 -34.37 9.97 10.69
CA ALA A 3 -35.20 10.36 11.85
C ALA A 3 -34.95 11.80 12.33
N PHE A 4 -33.69 12.22 12.46
CA PHE A 4 -33.37 13.58 12.91
C PHE A 4 -33.73 14.64 11.84
N LYS A 5 -33.60 14.33 10.54
CA LYS A 5 -34.11 15.21 9.46
C LYS A 5 -35.63 15.42 9.56
N GLN A 6 -36.38 14.37 9.92
CA GLN A 6 -37.82 14.48 10.15
C GLN A 6 -38.13 15.38 11.36
N VAL A 7 -37.37 15.27 12.45
CA VAL A 7 -37.49 16.14 13.64
C VAL A 7 -37.27 17.60 13.28
N VAL A 8 -36.21 17.92 12.52
CA VAL A 8 -35.94 19.28 12.05
C VAL A 8 -37.06 19.79 11.14
N GLY A 9 -37.58 18.93 10.26
CA GLY A 9 -38.74 19.27 9.41
C GLY A 9 -40.01 19.58 10.21
N LYS A 10 -40.27 18.84 11.30
CA LYS A 10 -41.38 19.12 12.22
C LYS A 10 -41.18 20.43 12.99
N LEU A 11 -39.93 20.75 13.35
CA LEU A 11 -39.61 22.02 13.99
C LEU A 11 -39.86 23.21 13.06
N GLN A 12 -39.49 23.09 11.78
CA GLN A 12 -39.77 24.11 10.74
C GLN A 12 -41.26 24.33 10.52
N GLN A 13 -42.08 23.29 10.72
CA GLN A 13 -43.54 23.37 10.64
C GLN A 13 -44.18 24.00 11.90
N GLY A 14 -43.38 24.37 12.91
CA GLY A 14 -43.86 24.91 14.19
C GLY A 14 -44.32 23.85 15.18
N ASN A 15 -44.19 22.55 14.87
CA ASN A 15 -44.59 21.46 15.74
C ASN A 15 -43.46 21.13 16.74
N GLN A 16 -43.27 21.99 17.74
CA GLN A 16 -42.23 21.82 18.75
C GLN A 16 -42.42 20.55 19.60
N GLU A 17 -43.66 20.21 19.96
CA GLU A 17 -43.98 19.04 20.79
C GLU A 17 -43.63 17.73 20.07
N GLU A 18 -44.00 17.59 18.79
CA GLU A 18 -43.65 16.41 17.99
C GLU A 18 -42.14 16.30 17.76
N ALA A 19 -41.47 17.44 17.57
CA ALA A 19 -40.03 17.48 17.41
C ALA A 19 -39.30 17.02 18.68
N LEU A 20 -39.73 17.46 19.87
CA LEU A 20 -39.17 17.02 21.15
C LEU A 20 -39.28 15.50 21.34
N ILE A 21 -40.44 14.92 21.04
CA ILE A 21 -40.66 13.46 21.13
C ILE A 21 -39.73 12.71 20.16
N GLY A 22 -39.64 13.17 18.91
CA GLY A 22 -38.74 12.56 17.94
C GLY A 22 -37.27 12.71 18.32
N LEU A 23 -36.91 13.79 19.00
CA LEU A 23 -35.56 14.06 19.48
C LEU A 23 -35.15 13.14 20.62
N GLU A 24 -36.05 12.90 21.57
CA GLU A 24 -35.84 11.89 22.63
C GLU A 24 -35.60 10.50 22.02
N PHE A 25 -36.30 10.16 20.95
CA PHE A 25 -36.09 8.89 20.25
C PHE A 25 -34.71 8.80 19.60
N VAL A 26 -34.24 9.88 18.97
CA VAL A 26 -32.89 9.95 18.39
C VAL A 26 -31.82 9.79 19.48
N LEU A 27 -31.96 10.49 20.61
CA LEU A 27 -31.03 10.39 21.74
C LEU A 27 -31.08 9.03 22.45
N ARG A 28 -32.22 8.35 22.41
CA ARG A 28 -32.33 6.98 22.93
C ARG A 28 -31.60 5.96 22.06
N LEU A 29 -31.53 6.22 20.75
CA LEU A 29 -30.76 5.39 19.80
C LEU A 29 -29.26 5.71 19.84
N ASP A 30 -28.92 6.98 19.89
CA ASP A 30 -27.54 7.47 19.99
C ASP A 30 -27.45 8.59 21.05
N PRO A 31 -27.12 8.23 22.31
CA PRO A 31 -27.00 9.19 23.41
C PRO A 31 -25.88 10.20 23.23
N ALA A 32 -24.92 9.94 22.35
CA ALA A 32 -23.77 10.79 22.09
C ALA A 32 -23.95 11.71 20.87
N TYR A 33 -25.12 11.66 20.20
CA TYR A 33 -25.38 12.44 18.99
C TYR A 33 -25.48 13.94 19.27
N ALA A 34 -24.34 14.63 19.16
CA ALA A 34 -24.16 16.03 19.52
C ALA A 34 -25.21 16.99 18.91
N PRO A 35 -25.63 16.86 17.64
CA PRO A 35 -26.66 17.73 17.07
C PRO A 35 -28.01 17.62 17.80
N ALA A 36 -28.38 16.41 18.25
CA ALA A 36 -29.62 16.22 18.98
C ALA A 36 -29.55 16.74 20.42
N ILE A 37 -28.40 16.61 21.08
CA ILE A 37 -28.17 17.15 22.43
C ILE A 37 -28.30 18.68 22.42
N ASN A 38 -27.62 19.34 21.48
CA ASN A 38 -27.67 20.79 21.31
C ASN A 38 -29.10 21.27 21.01
N LEU A 39 -29.79 20.61 20.08
CA LEU A 39 -31.17 20.96 19.75
C LEU A 39 -32.12 20.74 20.94
N HIS A 40 -31.91 19.68 21.73
CA HIS A 40 -32.73 19.37 22.90
C HIS A 40 -32.55 20.41 23.99
N GLN A 41 -31.31 20.84 24.21
CA GLN A 41 -30.97 21.89 25.17
C GLN A 41 -31.56 23.25 24.76
N GLN A 42 -31.48 23.59 23.48
CA GLN A 42 -32.10 24.82 22.93
C GLN A 42 -33.63 24.81 23.12
N LEU A 43 -34.29 23.69 22.78
CA LEU A 43 -35.75 23.54 22.97
C LEU A 43 -36.16 23.60 24.44
N SER A 44 -35.40 22.94 25.32
CA SER A 44 -35.67 22.91 26.77
C SER A 44 -35.44 24.27 27.44
N SER A 45 -34.54 25.09 26.89
CA SER A 45 -34.23 26.42 27.43
C SER A 45 -35.30 27.47 27.15
N GLY A 46 -36.30 27.16 26.30
CA GLY A 46 -37.40 28.08 25.99
C GLY A 46 -36.98 29.34 25.25
N ALA A 47 -35.77 29.37 24.67
CA ALA A 47 -35.30 30.46 23.84
C ALA A 47 -36.19 30.54 22.59
N GLY A 48 -36.97 31.62 22.47
CA GLY A 48 -38.03 31.78 21.46
C GLY A 48 -37.55 31.84 20.00
N GLU A 49 -36.24 31.79 19.75
CA GLU A 49 -35.66 31.83 18.41
C GLU A 49 -34.57 30.76 18.31
N ILE A 50 -34.95 29.60 17.76
CA ILE A 50 -34.03 28.51 17.50
C ILE A 50 -33.39 28.79 16.14
N ASN A 51 -32.07 28.99 16.12
CA ASN A 51 -31.31 29.14 14.88
C ASN A 51 -31.20 27.78 14.17
N LEU A 52 -32.29 27.42 13.49
CA LEU A 52 -32.38 26.22 12.64
C LEU A 52 -31.25 26.16 11.61
N ASN A 53 -30.77 27.31 11.12
CA ASN A 53 -29.65 27.36 10.19
C ASN A 53 -28.35 26.82 10.81
N GLU A 54 -28.04 27.13 12.07
CA GLU A 54 -26.84 26.63 12.74
C GLU A 54 -26.91 25.11 12.96
N VAL A 55 -28.08 24.61 13.36
CA VAL A 55 -28.33 23.18 13.54
C VAL A 55 -28.29 22.43 12.21
N VAL A 56 -28.83 23.01 11.14
CA VAL A 56 -28.79 22.45 9.77
C VAL A 56 -27.38 22.47 9.20
N SER A 57 -26.58 23.50 9.49
CA SER A 57 -25.16 23.57 9.11
C SER A 57 -24.32 22.52 9.85
N GLN A 58 -24.60 22.24 11.13
CA GLN A 58 -23.97 21.13 11.87
C GLN A 58 -24.45 19.73 11.42
N LEU A 59 -25.58 19.69 10.70
CA LEU A 59 -26.23 18.49 10.18
C LEU A 59 -25.82 18.11 8.77
N GLN A 60 -25.21 19.03 8.04
CA GLN A 60 -24.49 18.67 6.83
C GLN A 60 -23.33 17.81 7.30
N ALA A 61 -23.59 16.50 7.35
CA ALA A 61 -22.55 15.49 7.20
C ALA A 61 -21.60 16.02 6.12
N PRO A 62 -20.26 15.90 6.33
CA PRO A 62 -19.26 16.35 5.38
C PRO A 62 -19.80 16.07 3.98
N THR A 63 -20.14 17.16 3.27
CA THR A 63 -20.80 16.98 1.99
C THR A 63 -19.86 16.18 1.11
N THR A 64 -20.40 15.42 0.16
CA THR A 64 -19.58 14.73 -0.82
C THR A 64 -18.54 15.67 -1.43
N ASP A 65 -18.85 16.97 -1.56
CA ASP A 65 -17.89 18.01 -1.98
C ASP A 65 -16.72 18.21 -1.00
N THR A 66 -16.97 18.27 0.32
CA THR A 66 -15.88 18.38 1.31
C THR A 66 -15.00 17.13 1.31
N ILE A 67 -15.59 15.95 1.11
CA ILE A 67 -14.85 14.68 1.07
C ILE A 67 -14.01 14.61 -0.21
N ASN A 68 -14.59 15.00 -1.34
CA ASN A 68 -13.87 15.07 -2.61
C ASN A 68 -12.71 16.08 -2.52
N ASN A 69 -12.93 17.25 -1.92
CA ASN A 69 -11.86 18.23 -1.73
C ASN A 69 -10.73 17.68 -0.84
N LEU A 70 -11.07 17.00 0.26
CA LEU A 70 -10.07 16.35 1.12
C LEU A 70 -9.27 15.27 0.38
N LEU A 71 -9.91 14.48 -0.49
CA LEU A 71 -9.22 13.48 -1.31
C LEU A 71 -8.31 14.11 -2.36
N VAL A 72 -8.75 15.20 -3.02
CA VAL A 72 -7.90 15.94 -3.96
C VAL A 72 -6.68 16.50 -3.24
N GLU A 73 -6.88 17.16 -2.09
CA GLU A 73 -5.79 17.69 -1.28
C GLU A 73 -4.85 16.58 -0.77
N ALA A 74 -5.37 15.40 -0.41
CA ALA A 74 -4.56 14.27 0.00
C ALA A 74 -3.70 13.71 -1.15
N VAL A 75 -4.24 13.67 -2.37
CA VAL A 75 -3.49 13.25 -3.56
C VAL A 75 -2.42 14.28 -3.91
N GLU A 76 -2.73 15.58 -3.79
CA GLU A 76 -1.74 16.65 -3.96
C GLU A 76 -0.59 16.53 -2.94
N ASP A 77 -0.90 16.34 -1.66
CA ASP A 77 0.11 16.11 -0.61
C ASP A 77 0.95 14.86 -0.91
N PHE A 78 0.31 13.76 -1.32
CA PHE A 78 1.01 12.53 -1.71
C PHE A 78 1.98 12.76 -2.88
N ASN A 79 1.54 13.49 -3.91
CA ASN A 79 2.39 13.84 -5.05
C ASN A 79 3.56 14.77 -4.66
N ASN A 80 3.35 15.62 -3.66
CA ASN A 80 4.38 16.48 -3.07
C ASN A 80 5.29 15.73 -2.08
N ARG A 81 5.10 14.40 -1.90
CA ARG A 81 5.78 13.55 -0.91
C ARG A 81 5.51 13.95 0.54
N ASP A 82 4.47 14.72 0.80
CA ASP A 82 3.98 14.97 2.16
C ASP A 82 3.05 13.82 2.59
N PHE A 83 3.64 12.68 2.89
CA PHE A 83 2.89 11.47 3.25
C PHE A 83 2.15 11.62 4.58
N GLU A 84 2.65 12.43 5.52
CA GLU A 84 2.01 12.69 6.80
C GLU A 84 0.74 13.55 6.62
N GLY A 85 0.84 14.63 5.83
CA GLY A 85 -0.30 15.47 5.45
C GLY A 85 -1.37 14.67 4.70
N ALA A 86 -0.95 13.90 3.69
CA ALA A 86 -1.83 13.04 2.91
C ALA A 86 -2.56 12.01 3.80
N ARG A 87 -1.82 11.34 4.69
CA ARG A 87 -2.37 10.35 5.62
C ARG A 87 -3.44 10.96 6.51
N SER A 88 -3.16 12.11 7.13
CA SER A 88 -4.11 12.77 8.04
C SER A 88 -5.43 13.09 7.35
N LYS A 89 -5.39 13.56 6.09
CA LYS A 89 -6.60 13.88 5.30
C LYS A 89 -7.39 12.62 4.93
N VAL A 90 -6.69 11.55 4.53
CA VAL A 90 -7.35 10.27 4.20
C VAL A 90 -7.98 9.61 5.42
N GLU A 91 -7.30 9.63 6.58
CA GLU A 91 -7.85 9.12 7.83
C GLU A 91 -9.10 9.91 8.25
N GLN A 92 -9.12 11.24 8.04
CA GLN A 92 -10.31 12.05 8.25
C GLN A 92 -11.47 11.62 7.35
N VAL A 93 -11.22 11.39 6.05
CA VAL A 93 -12.23 10.87 5.12
C VAL A 93 -12.77 9.50 5.56
N LEU A 94 -11.91 8.61 6.05
CA LEU A 94 -12.31 7.28 6.53
C LEU A 94 -13.06 7.33 7.86
N LEU A 95 -12.81 8.33 8.70
CA LEU A 95 -13.57 8.57 9.92
C LEU A 95 -15.00 9.02 9.59
N ASP A 96 -15.16 9.89 8.59
CA ASP A 96 -16.46 10.39 8.14
C ASP A 96 -17.23 9.36 7.29
N LEU A 97 -16.52 8.58 6.46
CA LEU A 97 -17.04 7.52 5.61
C LEU A 97 -16.18 6.25 5.70
N PRO A 98 -16.41 5.38 6.70
CA PRO A 98 -15.68 4.13 6.86
C PRO A 98 -15.95 3.12 5.74
N GLY A 99 -16.73 3.46 4.70
CA GLY A 99 -16.98 2.64 3.52
C GLY A 99 -16.21 3.07 2.28
N HIS A 100 -15.47 4.19 2.32
CA HIS A 100 -14.91 4.79 1.10
C HIS A 100 -13.74 3.97 0.53
N GLU A 101 -13.93 3.37 -0.65
CA GLU A 101 -12.94 2.48 -1.26
C GLU A 101 -11.68 3.22 -1.71
N GLU A 102 -11.83 4.38 -2.36
CA GLU A 102 -10.68 5.16 -2.86
C GLU A 102 -9.77 5.63 -1.72
N ALA A 103 -10.35 6.14 -0.63
CA ALA A 103 -9.60 6.54 0.56
C ALA A 103 -8.81 5.37 1.17
N ARG A 104 -9.37 4.17 1.21
CA ARG A 104 -8.64 2.97 1.69
C ARG A 104 -7.48 2.59 0.79
N ASN A 105 -7.69 2.63 -0.53
CA ASN A 105 -6.64 2.34 -1.49
C ASN A 105 -5.50 3.36 -1.36
N LEU A 106 -5.84 4.65 -1.30
CA LEU A 106 -4.87 5.73 -1.12
C LEU A 106 -4.11 5.60 0.21
N LEU A 107 -4.77 5.23 1.31
CA LEU A 107 -4.10 4.95 2.59
C LEU A 107 -3.06 3.84 2.45
N GLY A 108 -3.42 2.74 1.77
CA GLY A 108 -2.49 1.64 1.50
C GLY A 108 -1.27 2.07 0.67
N GLN A 109 -1.48 2.94 -0.33
CA GLN A 109 -0.39 3.52 -1.12
C GLN A 109 0.51 4.43 -0.27
N ILE A 110 -0.07 5.31 0.55
CA ILE A 110 0.65 6.19 1.47
C ILE A 110 1.51 5.37 2.45
N GLU A 111 0.94 4.33 3.07
CA GLU A 111 1.69 3.47 3.99
C GLU A 111 2.81 2.70 3.30
N GLY A 112 2.60 2.27 2.06
CA GLY A 112 3.65 1.65 1.23
C GLY A 112 4.78 2.62 0.93
N ALA A 113 4.46 3.83 0.50
CA ALA A 113 5.44 4.88 0.18
C ALA A 113 6.22 5.32 1.42
N THR A 114 5.54 5.51 2.57
CA THR A 114 6.17 5.89 3.84
C THR A 114 7.19 4.84 4.30
N LYS A 115 6.89 3.54 4.11
CA LYS A 115 7.84 2.45 4.41
C LYS A 115 9.05 2.50 3.47
N GLY A 116 8.82 2.72 2.18
CA GLY A 116 9.90 2.88 1.19
C GLY A 116 10.82 4.05 1.54
N GLU A 117 10.24 5.21 1.87
CA GLU A 117 11.00 6.39 2.27
C GLU A 117 11.81 6.15 3.55
N SER A 118 11.22 5.50 4.57
CA SER A 118 11.97 5.16 5.78
C SER A 118 13.15 4.22 5.50
N GLN A 119 13.03 3.27 4.57
CA GLN A 119 14.12 2.37 4.19
C GLN A 119 15.22 3.11 3.43
N VAL A 120 14.83 3.98 2.48
CA VAL A 120 15.77 4.86 1.76
C VAL A 120 16.52 5.75 2.75
N GLY A 121 15.83 6.36 3.71
CA GLY A 121 16.44 7.17 4.76
C GLY A 121 17.46 6.40 5.61
N GLN A 122 17.20 5.12 5.91
CA GLN A 122 18.16 4.26 6.63
C GLN A 122 19.42 4.01 5.79
N PHE A 123 19.28 3.66 4.51
CA PHE A 123 20.43 3.48 3.63
C PHE A 123 21.24 4.75 3.45
N LEU A 124 20.59 5.92 3.33
CA LEU A 124 21.29 7.20 3.24
C LEU A 124 22.01 7.58 4.54
N ALA A 125 21.42 7.27 5.70
CA ALA A 125 22.09 7.43 6.99
C ALA A 125 23.35 6.55 7.08
N GLN A 126 23.25 5.28 6.67
CA GLN A 126 24.40 4.36 6.60
C GLN A 126 25.47 4.83 5.61
N ALA A 127 25.07 5.36 4.45
CA ALA A 127 25.99 5.92 3.47
C ALA A 127 26.81 7.08 4.05
N ARG A 128 26.15 8.00 4.78
CA ARG A 128 26.83 9.13 5.44
C ARG A 128 27.73 8.67 6.58
N GLU A 129 27.34 7.64 7.31
CA GLU A 129 28.19 7.02 8.35
C GLU A 129 29.46 6.40 7.74
N ALA A 130 29.33 5.64 6.66
CA ALA A 130 30.48 5.09 5.92
C ALA A 130 31.41 6.19 5.39
N LEU A 131 30.85 7.31 4.89
CA LEU A 131 31.65 8.48 4.51
C LEU A 131 32.42 9.10 5.68
N ALA A 132 31.80 9.16 6.86
CA ALA A 132 32.47 9.69 8.05
C ALA A 132 33.66 8.81 8.50
N LEU A 133 33.65 7.52 8.14
CA LEU A 133 34.75 6.58 8.35
C LEU A 133 35.82 6.64 7.24
N GLY A 134 35.54 7.32 6.12
CA GLY A 134 36.41 7.39 4.94
C GLY A 134 36.18 6.29 3.91
N ASP A 135 35.14 5.46 4.09
CA ASP A 135 34.82 4.31 3.25
C ASP A 135 33.86 4.70 2.11
N SER A 136 34.34 5.51 1.16
CA SER A 136 33.53 6.01 0.03
C SER A 136 32.91 4.90 -0.83
N GLN A 137 33.57 3.74 -0.95
CA GLN A 137 33.05 2.62 -1.73
C GLN A 137 31.81 1.99 -1.09
N GLU A 138 31.80 1.86 0.23
CA GLU A 138 30.65 1.31 0.95
C GLU A 138 29.47 2.29 0.94
N ALA A 139 29.77 3.59 1.10
CA ALA A 139 28.77 4.63 0.92
C ALA A 139 28.08 4.58 -0.46
N ALA A 140 28.84 4.35 -1.53
CA ALA A 140 28.29 4.20 -2.88
C ALA A 140 27.37 2.97 -3.01
N ASN A 141 27.69 1.85 -2.35
CA ASN A 141 26.83 0.67 -2.33
C ASN A 141 25.49 0.95 -1.64
N PHE A 142 25.50 1.67 -0.50
CA PHE A 142 24.26 2.07 0.18
C PHE A 142 23.40 3.01 -0.65
N VAL A 143 24.01 3.98 -1.34
CA VAL A 143 23.29 4.88 -2.25
C VAL A 143 22.68 4.13 -3.42
N MET A 144 23.36 3.13 -3.98
CA MET A 144 22.81 2.28 -5.04
C MET A 144 21.58 1.48 -4.56
N MET A 145 21.60 0.97 -3.32
CA MET A 145 20.42 0.32 -2.73
C MET A 145 19.27 1.30 -2.51
N ALA A 146 19.56 2.52 -2.04
CA ALA A 146 18.57 3.59 -1.92
C ALA A 146 17.94 3.95 -3.28
N GLN A 147 18.75 4.05 -4.34
CA GLN A 147 18.28 4.30 -5.71
C GLN A 147 17.40 3.18 -6.26
N ALA A 148 17.68 1.93 -5.92
CA ALA A 148 16.88 0.80 -6.34
C ALA A 148 15.46 0.82 -5.74
N LEU A 149 15.29 1.41 -4.55
CA LEU A 149 13.99 1.59 -3.91
C LEU A 149 13.24 2.80 -4.43
N ASP A 150 13.92 3.95 -4.56
CA ASP A 150 13.33 5.18 -5.05
C ASP A 150 14.34 6.02 -5.85
N PRO A 151 14.36 5.88 -7.19
CA PRO A 151 15.28 6.62 -8.04
C PRO A 151 15.12 8.14 -7.98
N HIS A 152 13.95 8.64 -7.56
CA HIS A 152 13.62 10.07 -7.59
C HIS A 152 13.70 10.72 -6.20
N HIS A 153 14.31 10.05 -5.21
CA HIS A 153 14.44 10.60 -3.87
C HIS A 153 15.43 11.78 -3.85
N HIS A 154 14.96 12.94 -3.39
CA HIS A 154 15.72 14.19 -3.37
C HIS A 154 17.08 14.12 -2.63
N ASP A 155 17.15 13.41 -1.50
CA ASP A 155 18.40 13.29 -0.73
C ASP A 155 19.49 12.41 -1.36
N ILE A 156 19.13 11.56 -2.34
CA ILE A 156 20.11 10.70 -3.02
C ILE A 156 21.12 11.57 -3.78
N ALA A 157 20.63 12.58 -4.50
CA ALA A 157 21.49 13.48 -5.27
C ALA A 157 22.46 14.25 -4.37
N SER A 158 22.00 14.70 -3.19
CA SER A 158 22.86 15.36 -2.20
C SER A 158 23.94 14.41 -1.67
N THR A 159 23.56 13.17 -1.35
CA THR A 159 24.48 12.18 -0.79
C THR A 159 25.54 11.75 -1.81
N ILE A 160 25.19 11.64 -3.10
CA ILE A 160 26.17 11.38 -4.18
C ILE A 160 27.20 12.50 -4.27
N ALA A 161 26.76 13.77 -4.24
CA ALA A 161 27.66 14.91 -4.27
C ALA A 161 28.61 14.94 -3.05
N GLU A 162 28.14 14.49 -1.87
CA GLU A 162 28.97 14.32 -0.67
C GLU A 162 30.02 13.21 -0.85
N ILE A 163 29.66 12.07 -1.46
CA ILE A 163 30.59 10.96 -1.74
C ILE A 163 31.71 11.40 -2.70
N GLU A 164 31.35 12.11 -3.77
CA GLU A 164 32.32 12.61 -4.76
C GLU A 164 33.32 13.58 -4.10
N GLN A 165 32.83 14.52 -3.28
CA GLN A 165 33.69 15.44 -2.54
C GLN A 165 34.60 14.74 -1.53
N GLY A 166 34.08 13.76 -0.77
CA GLY A 166 34.87 12.98 0.18
C GLY A 166 35.96 12.14 -0.50
N SER A 167 35.65 11.58 -1.67
CA SER A 167 36.58 10.77 -2.45
C SER A 167 37.75 11.61 -3.00
N ASP A 168 37.49 12.83 -3.45
CA ASP A 168 38.53 13.76 -3.89
C ASP A 168 39.47 14.20 -2.76
N MET A 169 38.95 14.37 -1.53
CA MET A 169 39.75 14.70 -0.37
C MET A 169 40.68 13.53 0.04
N SER A 170 40.15 12.31 0.07
CA SER A 170 40.97 11.10 0.35
C SER A 170 42.05 10.89 -0.71
N ARG A 171 41.75 11.15 -1.99
CA ARG A 171 42.73 11.05 -3.09
C ARG A 171 43.85 12.09 -2.94
N SER A 172 43.50 13.33 -2.61
CA SER A 172 44.48 14.41 -2.40
C SER A 172 45.39 14.16 -1.18
N GLN A 173 44.91 13.46 -0.15
CA GLN A 173 45.72 13.13 1.01
C GLN A 173 46.72 11.98 0.75
N ALA A 174 46.39 11.06 -0.16
CA ALA A 174 47.29 10.00 -0.60
C ALA A 174 48.45 10.50 -1.50
N GLU A 175 48.26 11.62 -2.20
CA GLU A 175 49.27 12.18 -3.13
C GLU A 175 50.34 13.04 -2.42
N ILE A 176 50.19 13.32 -1.12
CA ILE A 176 51.17 14.05 -0.29
C ILE A 176 51.97 13.07 0.59
N VAL A 177 52.43 11.97 0.01
CA VAL A 177 53.59 11.25 0.56
C VAL A 177 54.82 11.87 -0.08
N PRO A 178 55.58 12.73 0.63
CA PRO A 178 56.76 13.34 0.05
C PRO A 178 57.78 12.25 -0.25
N GLU A 179 58.12 12.13 -1.52
CA GLU A 179 59.28 11.44 -2.08
C GLU A 179 60.56 12.02 -1.45
N ALA A 180 60.87 11.58 -0.23
CA ALA A 180 61.99 12.06 0.56
C ALA A 180 62.61 10.94 1.40
N VAL A 181 63.08 9.88 0.75
CA VAL A 181 64.31 9.20 1.21
C VAL A 181 65.12 8.76 -0.02
N ALA A 182 66.13 9.57 -0.31
CA ALA A 182 67.22 9.21 -1.18
C ALA A 182 68.01 8.03 -0.59
N GLY A 183 68.31 7.05 -1.44
CA GLY A 183 69.55 6.27 -1.42
C GLY A 183 69.74 5.25 -0.30
N GLU A 184 69.40 3.99 -0.58
CA GLU A 184 70.24 2.88 -0.12
C GLU A 184 70.19 1.76 -1.16
N GLU A 185 71.26 1.65 -1.95
CA GLU A 185 71.49 0.56 -2.90
C GLU A 185 71.78 -0.73 -2.12
N VAL A 186 70.80 -1.63 -2.03
CA VAL A 186 71.04 -3.00 -1.56
C VAL A 186 71.02 -3.94 -2.76
N SER A 187 72.21 -4.30 -3.20
CA SER A 187 72.48 -5.39 -4.13
C SER A 187 72.01 -6.72 -3.52
N PHE A 188 70.95 -7.32 -4.08
CA PHE A 188 70.58 -8.70 -3.80
C PHE A 188 70.91 -9.56 -5.02
N ALA A 189 71.88 -10.46 -4.82
CA ALA A 189 72.36 -11.40 -5.81
C ALA A 189 71.38 -12.57 -5.98
N ALA A 190 71.08 -12.84 -7.25
CA ALA A 190 70.76 -14.11 -7.90
C ALA A 190 70.42 -15.34 -7.02
N ALA A 191 69.16 -15.76 -7.10
CA ALA A 191 68.71 -17.15 -7.23
C ALA A 191 67.34 -17.06 -7.93
N ASP A 192 67.24 -17.25 -9.24
CA ASP A 192 67.09 -18.56 -9.90
C ASP A 192 66.14 -19.48 -9.12
N GLU A 193 64.83 -19.36 -9.38
CA GLU A 193 63.90 -20.49 -9.47
C GLU A 193 62.65 -20.09 -10.29
N GLY A 194 62.40 -20.84 -11.37
CA GLY A 194 61.08 -21.37 -11.69
C GLY A 194 59.98 -20.40 -12.13
N VAL A 195 59.94 -20.13 -13.42
CA VAL A 195 58.78 -19.59 -14.14
C VAL A 195 57.70 -20.68 -14.28
N PRO A 196 56.44 -20.46 -13.84
CA PRO A 196 55.30 -21.01 -14.53
C PRO A 196 54.71 -19.95 -15.48
N ASP A 197 54.82 -20.31 -16.75
CA ASP A 197 54.20 -19.72 -17.91
C ASP A 197 52.66 -19.73 -17.75
N PHE A 198 52.05 -18.55 -17.71
CA PHE A 198 50.61 -18.39 -17.92
C PHE A 198 50.42 -17.34 -19.02
N THR A 199 50.45 -17.84 -20.25
CA THR A 199 50.15 -17.07 -21.45
C THR A 199 48.73 -16.51 -21.36
N SER A 200 48.63 -15.19 -21.51
CA SER A 200 47.42 -14.47 -21.87
C SER A 200 46.70 -15.14 -23.06
N THR A 201 45.42 -15.44 -22.87
CA THR A 201 44.45 -15.35 -23.97
C THR A 201 43.69 -14.05 -23.76
N THR A 202 44.17 -13.02 -24.46
CA THR A 202 43.39 -11.86 -24.86
C THR A 202 42.63 -12.29 -26.09
N ASP A 203 41.32 -12.48 -25.98
CA ASP A 203 40.44 -12.58 -27.14
C ASP A 203 39.07 -11.99 -26.80
N ASP A 204 38.48 -11.36 -27.83
CA ASP A 204 37.15 -10.76 -27.91
C ASP A 204 36.87 -9.43 -27.18
N ALA A 205 37.37 -8.39 -27.83
CA ALA A 205 36.65 -7.13 -28.00
C ALA A 205 35.79 -7.20 -29.28
N GLU A 206 34.48 -7.44 -29.15
CA GLU A 206 33.47 -7.12 -30.16
C GLU A 206 32.36 -6.29 -29.47
N LEU A 207 32.32 -4.98 -29.72
CA LEU A 207 31.33 -4.34 -30.62
C LEU A 207 29.87 -4.42 -30.15
N PHE A 208 29.49 -3.54 -29.21
CA PHE A 208 28.12 -3.02 -29.13
C PHE A 208 28.15 -1.50 -28.98
N THR A 209 28.25 -0.82 -30.13
CA THR A 209 27.77 0.56 -30.28
C THR A 209 26.31 0.50 -30.68
N ALA A 210 25.40 0.77 -29.73
CA ALA A 210 24.01 1.07 -30.05
C ALA A 210 23.69 2.46 -29.49
N ALA A 211 23.71 3.44 -30.38
CA ALA A 211 23.11 4.74 -30.16
C ALA A 211 21.58 4.62 -30.11
N PRO A 212 20.89 5.41 -29.29
CA PRO A 212 19.56 5.88 -29.63
C PRO A 212 19.67 7.28 -30.25
N ASP A 213 19.60 7.33 -31.57
CA ASP A 213 19.05 8.48 -32.29
C ASP A 213 17.58 8.62 -31.91
N HIS A 214 17.23 9.68 -31.18
CA HIS A 214 15.90 10.25 -31.28
C HIS A 214 16.02 11.76 -31.44
N GLU A 215 16.01 12.16 -32.71
CA GLU A 215 15.81 13.52 -33.15
C GLU A 215 14.54 14.11 -32.54
N ALA A 216 14.71 15.32 -32.03
CA ALA A 216 13.65 16.27 -31.82
C ALA A 216 13.03 16.72 -33.15
N SER A 217 11.70 16.72 -33.22
CA SER A 217 10.85 17.58 -34.04
C SER A 217 9.40 17.23 -33.68
N ALA A 218 8.41 18.11 -33.61
CA ALA A 218 8.30 19.56 -33.59
C ALA A 218 6.79 19.83 -33.35
N GLU A 219 6.49 20.98 -32.75
CA GLU A 219 5.23 21.73 -32.92
C GLU A 219 3.89 20.98 -32.83
N VAL A 220 3.30 20.94 -31.63
CA VAL A 220 1.83 20.99 -31.51
C VAL A 220 1.43 22.40 -31.12
N ARG A 221 0.77 23.04 -32.06
CA ARG A 221 0.22 24.39 -32.01
C ARG A 221 -0.75 24.54 -30.83
N ASN A 222 -0.52 25.58 -30.04
CA ASN A 222 -1.53 26.24 -29.23
C ASN A 222 -2.50 26.97 -30.16
N ASP A 223 -3.74 26.50 -30.25
CA ASP A 223 -4.87 27.32 -30.68
C ASP A 223 -6.04 27.14 -29.69
N PRO A 224 -6.64 28.24 -29.19
CA PRO A 224 -7.74 28.19 -28.23
C PRO A 224 -9.09 28.04 -28.95
N PRO A 225 -10.07 27.26 -28.45
CA PRO A 225 -11.43 27.36 -28.95
C PRO A 225 -12.07 28.64 -28.42
N THR A 226 -12.41 29.47 -29.39
CA THR A 226 -13.14 30.72 -29.26
C THR A 226 -14.58 30.45 -28.81
N SER A 227 -15.01 31.14 -27.76
CA SER A 227 -16.42 31.28 -27.40
C SER A 227 -17.18 32.06 -28.47
N HIS A 228 -18.28 31.52 -29.02
CA HIS A 228 -19.50 32.27 -29.39
C HIS A 228 -20.65 31.32 -29.86
N PRO A 229 -21.91 31.81 -29.96
CA PRO A 229 -23.07 31.28 -29.23
C PRO A 229 -24.05 30.42 -30.07
N GLU A 230 -25.04 29.85 -29.37
CA GLU A 230 -26.40 29.43 -29.83
C GLU A 230 -27.03 30.32 -30.93
N PRO A 231 -28.09 29.92 -31.68
CA PRO A 231 -29.14 28.93 -31.32
C PRO A 231 -29.67 28.02 -32.48
N GLY A 232 -30.55 27.07 -32.16
CA GLY A 232 -31.55 26.59 -33.14
C GLY A 232 -31.95 25.11 -33.09
N ILE A 233 -32.98 24.80 -32.30
CA ILE A 233 -34.14 23.95 -32.62
C ILE A 233 -34.13 23.23 -33.99
N THR A 234 -34.19 21.89 -33.98
CA THR A 234 -35.14 21.08 -34.77
C THR A 234 -35.34 19.70 -34.15
N SER A 235 -36.61 19.32 -34.02
CA SER A 235 -37.11 17.99 -33.71
C SER A 235 -36.84 16.99 -34.84
N GLU A 236 -36.52 15.73 -34.51
CA GLU A 236 -36.78 14.51 -35.31
C GLU A 236 -36.55 13.33 -34.34
N GLU A 237 -37.55 12.55 -33.97
CA GLU A 237 -38.18 11.46 -34.74
C GLU A 237 -37.28 10.22 -34.85
N SER A 238 -37.60 9.22 -34.03
CA SER A 238 -37.68 7.79 -34.36
C SER A 238 -36.49 7.13 -35.09
N ALA A 239 -35.69 6.34 -34.36
CA ALA A 239 -35.18 5.05 -34.86
C ALA A 239 -34.61 4.20 -33.71
N ALA A 240 -35.03 2.95 -33.66
CA ALA A 240 -34.47 1.91 -32.79
C ALA A 240 -33.02 1.59 -33.18
N PRO A 241 -32.13 1.26 -32.23
CA PRO A 241 -30.87 0.62 -32.57
C PRO A 241 -31.03 -0.90 -32.68
N ASP A 242 -30.75 -1.32 -33.90
CA ASP A 242 -30.40 -2.63 -34.44
C ASP A 242 -29.47 -3.44 -33.52
N LEU A 243 -29.83 -4.71 -33.32
CA LEU A 243 -29.05 -5.76 -32.70
C LEU A 243 -28.15 -6.37 -33.78
N SER A 244 -26.88 -5.99 -33.81
CA SER A 244 -25.90 -6.62 -34.70
C SER A 244 -24.57 -6.84 -33.99
N GLY A 245 -24.29 -8.13 -33.78
CA GLY A 245 -23.02 -8.83 -33.56
C GLY A 245 -21.79 -8.03 -33.14
N ASP A 246 -21.38 -8.27 -31.90
CA ASP A 246 -19.97 -8.16 -31.50
C ASP A 246 -19.47 -9.59 -31.25
N GLU A 247 -18.63 -10.03 -32.16
CA GLU A 247 -17.92 -11.31 -32.19
C GLU A 247 -16.78 -11.22 -31.16
N PRO A 248 -16.70 -12.12 -30.15
CA PRO A 248 -15.63 -12.05 -29.16
C PRO A 248 -14.27 -12.34 -29.82
N PRO A 249 -13.21 -11.58 -29.50
CA PRO A 249 -11.88 -11.84 -30.04
C PRO A 249 -11.35 -13.21 -29.58
N PRO A 250 -10.47 -13.85 -30.37
CA PRO A 250 -9.87 -15.12 -30.01
C PRO A 250 -9.04 -14.97 -28.73
N ILE A 251 -9.30 -15.87 -27.79
CA ILE A 251 -8.61 -16.04 -26.52
C ILE A 251 -7.15 -16.40 -26.85
N SER A 252 -6.23 -15.49 -26.53
CA SER A 252 -4.80 -15.74 -26.55
C SER A 252 -4.49 -16.85 -25.54
N GLU A 253 -4.01 -17.98 -26.03
CA GLU A 253 -3.47 -19.08 -25.23
C GLU A 253 -2.24 -18.58 -24.45
N GLU A 254 -2.43 -18.30 -23.17
CA GLU A 254 -1.35 -18.08 -22.21
C GLU A 254 -0.62 -19.43 -21.93
N PRO A 255 0.72 -19.41 -21.83
CA PRO A 255 1.51 -20.61 -21.64
C PRO A 255 1.28 -21.20 -20.23
N TYR A 256 0.87 -22.45 -20.25
CA TYR A 256 0.78 -23.36 -19.11
C TYR A 256 2.12 -23.43 -18.38
N TYR A 257 2.21 -22.88 -17.16
CA TYR A 257 3.32 -23.16 -16.25
C TYR A 257 3.00 -24.47 -15.52
N GLU A 258 3.66 -25.56 -15.93
CA GLU A 258 3.79 -26.76 -15.09
C GLU A 258 4.67 -26.40 -13.89
N GLU A 259 4.04 -26.16 -12.74
CA GLU A 259 4.72 -26.03 -11.47
C GLU A 259 5.16 -27.44 -11.03
N ALA A 260 6.47 -27.69 -11.16
CA ALA A 260 7.12 -28.87 -10.60
C ALA A 260 6.98 -28.83 -9.07
N ALA A 261 6.17 -29.75 -8.54
CA ALA A 261 6.16 -30.08 -7.14
C ALA A 261 7.48 -30.78 -6.80
N ASP A 262 8.47 -30.00 -6.36
CA ASP A 262 9.70 -30.52 -5.78
C ASP A 262 9.46 -30.90 -4.31
N ASP A 263 9.82 -32.15 -4.04
CA ASP A 263 9.87 -32.84 -2.76
C ASP A 263 10.62 -32.04 -1.68
N ALA A 264 9.91 -31.69 -0.60
CA ALA A 264 10.51 -31.19 0.65
C ALA A 264 10.02 -31.96 1.88
N ALA A 265 9.71 -33.25 1.74
CA ALA A 265 9.14 -34.08 2.80
C ALA A 265 10.12 -35.02 3.52
N ASP A 266 11.43 -35.00 3.26
CA ASP A 266 12.36 -36.03 3.78
C ASP A 266 13.69 -35.47 4.35
N LEU A 267 13.64 -34.58 5.36
CA LEU A 267 14.86 -34.10 6.03
C LEU A 267 14.76 -33.92 7.56
N PHE A 268 14.01 -34.76 8.26
CA PHE A 268 14.19 -34.92 9.71
C PHE A 268 14.17 -36.40 10.11
N ASP A 269 15.22 -37.10 9.69
CA ASP A 269 15.70 -38.35 10.28
C ASP A 269 16.34 -38.04 11.65
N ALA A 270 15.52 -38.05 12.70
CA ALA A 270 15.97 -38.03 14.08
C ALA A 270 15.94 -39.46 14.64
N GLY A 271 17.13 -40.01 14.87
CA GLY A 271 17.36 -41.37 15.32
C GLY A 271 16.75 -41.71 16.71
N PRO A 272 16.61 -43.02 17.01
CA PRO A 272 15.90 -43.50 18.18
C PRO A 272 16.82 -43.55 19.40
N GLY A 273 16.45 -42.82 20.46
CA GLY A 273 17.25 -42.76 21.68
C GLY A 273 16.47 -42.34 22.91
N ALA A 274 15.93 -43.36 23.60
CA ALA A 274 15.79 -43.44 25.05
C ALA A 274 14.75 -42.57 25.79
N LEU A 275 13.71 -43.26 26.25
CA LEU A 275 13.30 -43.36 27.67
C LEU A 275 13.12 -42.04 28.44
N THR A 276 11.87 -41.61 28.57
CA THR A 276 11.23 -41.40 29.89
C THR A 276 9.71 -41.50 29.72
N ASP A 277 9.15 -42.55 30.30
CA ASP A 277 7.75 -42.61 30.75
C ASP A 277 7.46 -41.44 31.71
N ASP A 278 6.19 -41.02 31.75
CA ASP A 278 5.55 -40.10 32.72
C ASP A 278 5.33 -38.65 32.23
N GLU A 279 4.35 -38.48 31.33
CA GLU A 279 3.49 -37.29 31.36
C GLU A 279 2.02 -37.74 31.25
N GLY A 280 1.23 -37.36 32.26
CA GLY A 280 -0.21 -37.55 32.26
C GLY A 280 -0.89 -36.78 31.11
N PRO A 281 -2.19 -36.99 30.89
CA PRO A 281 -2.93 -36.25 29.87
C PRO A 281 -2.84 -34.76 30.19
N VAL A 282 -2.02 -34.04 29.43
CA VAL A 282 -2.03 -32.58 29.42
C VAL A 282 -3.37 -32.21 28.82
N GLU A 283 -4.31 -31.83 29.68
CA GLU A 283 -5.53 -31.13 29.29
C GLU A 283 -5.06 -29.86 28.59
N VAL A 284 -4.99 -29.89 27.26
CA VAL A 284 -4.71 -28.71 26.44
C VAL A 284 -5.87 -27.76 26.72
N ASP A 285 -5.61 -26.72 27.51
CA ASP A 285 -6.54 -25.64 27.80
C ASP A 285 -7.16 -25.19 26.47
N SER A 286 -8.43 -25.58 26.26
CA SER A 286 -9.18 -25.35 25.03
C SER A 286 -9.62 -23.88 24.87
N ASP A 287 -8.99 -22.99 25.63
CA ASP A 287 -9.27 -21.56 25.72
C ASP A 287 -8.24 -20.70 24.97
N ASP A 288 -7.19 -21.28 24.34
CA ASP A 288 -6.32 -20.51 23.46
C ASP A 288 -7.01 -20.24 22.10
N PRO A 289 -7.41 -19.00 21.80
CA PRO A 289 -8.06 -18.66 20.54
C PRO A 289 -7.21 -19.03 19.32
N HIS A 290 -5.88 -18.97 19.42
CA HIS A 290 -4.99 -19.32 18.30
C HIS A 290 -4.97 -20.83 18.03
N ALA A 291 -5.06 -21.66 19.06
CA ALA A 291 -5.13 -23.12 18.92
C ALA A 291 -6.45 -23.53 18.25
N VAL A 292 -7.57 -22.93 18.66
CA VAL A 292 -8.89 -23.17 18.06
C VAL A 292 -8.92 -22.73 16.59
N ILE A 293 -8.34 -21.57 16.27
CA ILE A 293 -8.23 -21.09 14.88
C ILE A 293 -7.43 -22.09 14.03
N ARG A 294 -6.30 -22.60 14.53
CA ARG A 294 -5.48 -23.58 13.81
C ARG A 294 -6.24 -24.88 13.54
N ASP A 295 -6.97 -25.40 14.53
CA ASP A 295 -7.81 -26.60 14.37
C ASP A 295 -8.91 -26.40 13.32
N LEU A 296 -9.57 -25.23 13.34
CA LEU A 296 -10.59 -24.88 12.34
C LEU A 296 -10.02 -24.75 10.92
N LEU A 297 -8.81 -24.20 10.77
CA LEU A 297 -8.12 -24.15 9.47
C LEU A 297 -7.80 -25.55 8.95
N THR A 298 -7.25 -26.42 9.81
CA THR A 298 -6.95 -27.81 9.46
C THR A 298 -8.21 -28.58 9.11
N LYS A 299 -9.28 -28.45 9.89
CA LYS A 299 -10.57 -29.10 9.66
C LYS A 299 -11.21 -28.65 8.34
N GLY A 300 -11.21 -27.35 8.06
CA GLY A 300 -11.72 -26.84 6.79
C GLY A 300 -10.88 -27.27 5.59
N GLY A 301 -9.55 -27.33 5.74
CA GLY A 301 -8.65 -27.87 4.71
C GLY A 301 -8.90 -29.36 4.41
N ALA A 302 -9.12 -30.18 5.44
CA ALA A 302 -9.45 -31.60 5.26
C ALA A 302 -10.82 -31.81 4.58
N ALA A 303 -11.82 -30.98 4.92
CA ALA A 303 -13.12 -31.01 4.26
C ALA A 303 -13.03 -30.60 2.78
N ALA A 304 -12.25 -29.55 2.49
CA ALA A 304 -11.99 -29.10 1.12
C ALA A 304 -11.31 -30.19 0.27
N ALA A 305 -10.31 -30.88 0.83
CA ALA A 305 -9.62 -31.98 0.15
C ALA A 305 -10.52 -33.20 -0.10
N ALA A 306 -11.66 -33.30 0.60
CA ALA A 306 -12.68 -34.32 0.39
C ALA A 306 -13.83 -33.86 -0.51
N ASP A 307 -13.68 -32.72 -1.19
CA ASP A 307 -14.70 -32.03 -2.00
C ASP A 307 -16.00 -31.67 -1.22
N ASP A 308 -15.95 -31.66 0.11
CA ASP A 308 -17.03 -31.18 0.97
C ASP A 308 -16.89 -29.67 1.22
N TYR A 309 -17.16 -28.89 0.18
CA TYR A 309 -17.06 -27.43 0.22
C TYR A 309 -18.00 -26.79 1.24
N ALA A 310 -19.13 -27.42 1.54
CA ALA A 310 -20.06 -26.92 2.55
C ALA A 310 -19.46 -27.03 3.97
N ALA A 311 -18.87 -28.17 4.31
CA ALA A 311 -18.19 -28.36 5.58
C ALA A 311 -16.92 -27.51 5.71
N ALA A 312 -16.19 -27.29 4.61
CA ALA A 312 -15.02 -26.40 4.59
C ALA A 312 -15.39 -24.95 4.91
N ILE A 313 -16.44 -24.41 4.26
CA ILE A 313 -16.93 -23.06 4.49
C ILE A 313 -17.45 -22.88 5.92
N ASP A 314 -18.16 -23.87 6.50
CA ASP A 314 -18.63 -23.81 7.90
C ASP A 314 -17.46 -23.76 8.89
N ALA A 315 -16.43 -24.60 8.69
CA ALA A 315 -15.24 -24.61 9.54
C ALA A 315 -14.50 -23.27 9.53
N TRP A 316 -14.24 -22.70 8.34
CA TRP A 316 -13.55 -21.41 8.23
C TRP A 316 -14.42 -20.23 8.66
N SER A 317 -15.75 -20.29 8.51
CA SER A 317 -16.63 -19.21 8.95
C SER A 317 -16.68 -19.06 10.47
N ARG A 318 -16.44 -20.14 11.23
CA ARG A 318 -16.33 -20.08 12.70
C ARG A 318 -15.10 -19.34 13.18
N ILE A 319 -14.07 -19.20 12.36
CA ILE A 319 -12.87 -18.40 12.68
C ILE A 319 -13.27 -16.94 12.90
N PHE A 320 -14.23 -16.40 12.14
CA PHE A 320 -14.70 -15.01 12.30
C PHE A 320 -15.44 -14.73 13.60
N LEU A 321 -15.84 -15.76 14.34
CA LEU A 321 -16.39 -15.59 15.70
C LEU A 321 -15.29 -15.30 16.72
N ILE A 322 -14.05 -15.70 16.43
CA ILE A 322 -12.88 -15.53 17.28
C ILE A 322 -12.07 -14.31 16.81
N ASP A 323 -11.80 -14.24 15.51
CA ASP A 323 -11.10 -13.14 14.86
C ASP A 323 -11.88 -12.65 13.62
N PRO A 324 -12.64 -11.55 13.74
CA PRO A 324 -13.40 -10.97 12.64
C PRO A 324 -12.57 -10.52 11.43
N ASN A 325 -11.25 -10.31 11.61
CA ASN A 325 -10.36 -9.78 10.58
C ASN A 325 -9.39 -10.84 10.02
N HIS A 326 -9.65 -12.13 10.26
CA HIS A 326 -8.76 -13.20 9.80
C HIS A 326 -8.70 -13.30 8.27
N ARG A 327 -7.60 -12.82 7.67
CA ARG A 327 -7.40 -12.78 6.21
C ARG A 327 -7.39 -14.15 5.55
N GLU A 328 -6.62 -15.10 6.09
CA GLU A 328 -6.49 -16.43 5.48
C GLU A 328 -7.83 -17.19 5.36
N ALA A 329 -8.68 -17.13 6.39
CA ALA A 329 -10.00 -17.76 6.36
C ALA A 329 -10.89 -17.14 5.27
N LYS A 330 -10.80 -15.82 5.07
CA LYS A 330 -11.51 -15.10 4.00
C LYS A 330 -11.06 -15.57 2.63
N ASP A 331 -9.75 -15.57 2.38
CA ASP A 331 -9.16 -15.93 1.09
C ASP A 331 -9.49 -17.38 0.71
N ARG A 332 -9.43 -18.31 1.69
CA ARG A 332 -9.78 -19.72 1.49
C ARG A 332 -11.26 -19.93 1.14
N ILE A 333 -12.19 -19.21 1.80
CA ILE A 333 -13.63 -19.28 1.49
C ILE A 333 -13.91 -18.75 0.08
N GLU A 334 -13.27 -17.64 -0.30
CA GLU A 334 -13.42 -17.04 -1.62
C GLU A 334 -12.92 -17.98 -2.72
N HIS A 335 -11.75 -18.59 -2.52
CA HIS A 335 -11.18 -19.58 -3.43
C HIS A 335 -12.12 -20.78 -3.65
N ILE A 336 -12.67 -21.37 -2.58
CA ILE A 336 -13.60 -22.51 -2.72
C ILE A 336 -14.92 -22.11 -3.38
N ARG A 337 -15.42 -20.89 -3.16
CA ARG A 337 -16.64 -20.44 -3.86
C ARG A 337 -16.44 -20.37 -5.36
N HIS A 338 -15.27 -19.89 -5.82
CA HIS A 338 -14.92 -19.90 -7.23
C HIS A 338 -14.80 -21.32 -7.78
N ALA A 339 -14.05 -22.20 -7.11
CA ALA A 339 -13.92 -23.60 -7.52
C ALA A 339 -15.27 -24.33 -7.62
N LYS A 340 -16.20 -24.03 -6.70
CA LYS A 340 -17.55 -24.57 -6.73
C LYS A 340 -18.36 -24.04 -7.93
N GLU A 341 -18.27 -22.76 -8.25
CA GLU A 341 -18.97 -22.17 -9.40
C GLU A 341 -18.50 -22.77 -10.73
N ASP A 342 -17.20 -23.07 -10.86
CA ASP A 342 -16.64 -23.70 -12.04
C ASP A 342 -17.07 -25.17 -12.20
N LEU A 343 -17.32 -25.87 -11.10
CA LEU A 343 -17.87 -27.24 -11.10
C LEU A 343 -19.37 -27.31 -11.42
N GLU A 344 -20.11 -26.22 -11.25
CA GLU A 344 -21.56 -26.15 -11.53
C GLU A 344 -21.88 -25.72 -12.99
N LYS A 345 -20.88 -25.32 -13.78
CA LYS A 345 -21.00 -24.92 -15.20
C LYS A 345 -20.79 -26.11 -16.15
#